data_AF-A0A069RGS7-F1
#
_entry.id   AF-A0A069RGS7-F1
#
_cell.length_a   1.000
_cell.length_b   1.000
_cell.length_c   1.000
_cell.angle_alpha   90.00
_cell.angle_beta   90.00
_cell.angle_gamma   90.00
#
_symmetry.space_group_name_H-M   'P 1'
#
loop_
_entity.id
_entity.type
_entity.pdbx_description
1 polymer ?
#
loop_
_entity_poly.entity_id
_entity_poly.type
_entity_poly.pdbx_seq_one_letter_code
_entity_poly.pdbx_strand_id
1 'polypeptide(L)' 'MKTDFFVQHKGLQVCKNDIVRTIKDSWMEQGRLIKDIKTLQMYYNADESRCYWVINGEEKGCIQV' A
#
# COMPACT_ATOMS: atom_id res chain seq x y z
N MET A 1 -4.78 20.01 2.40
CA MET A 1 -4.41 19.66 3.79
C MET A 1 -3.50 18.45 3.73
N LYS A 2 -2.27 18.54 4.25
CA LYS A 2 -1.40 17.36 4.38
C LYS A 2 -1.84 16.62 5.63
N THR A 3 -2.06 15.31 5.52
CA THR A 3 -2.49 14.46 6.63
C THR A 3 -1.67 13.20 6.61
N ASP A 4 -1.08 12.87 7.76
CA ASP A 4 -0.38 11.63 7.97
C ASP A 4 -1.29 10.67 8.74
N PHE A 5 -1.26 9.40 8.36
CA PHE A 5 -2.10 8.36 8.93
C PHE A 5 -1.23 7.15 9.26
N PHE A 6 -1.24 6.76 10.53
CA PHE A 6 -0.42 5.69 11.07
C PHE A 6 -1.30 4.62 11.69
N VAL A 7 -0.91 3.36 11.51
CA VAL A 7 -1.48 2.20 12.19
C VAL A 7 -0.40 1.63 13.09
N GLN A 8 -0.70 1.47 14.38
CA GLN A 8 0.23 0.88 15.34
C GLN A 8 -0.37 -0.36 15.99
N HIS A 9 0.38 -1.47 16.01
CA HIS A 9 -0.01 -2.72 16.66
C HIS A 9 1.22 -3.42 17.23
N LYS A 10 1.16 -3.81 18.52
CA LYS A 10 2.26 -4.53 19.21
C LYS A 10 3.65 -3.90 19.05
N GLY A 11 3.74 -2.57 18.99
CA GLY A 11 5.00 -1.84 18.82
C GLY A 11 5.45 -1.63 17.37
N LEU A 12 4.81 -2.29 16.39
CA LEU A 12 4.99 -2.00 14.97
C LEU A 12 4.16 -0.78 14.59
N GLN A 13 4.75 0.15 13.84
CA GLN A 13 4.07 1.33 13.31
C GLN A 13 4.19 1.34 11.79
N VAL A 14 3.06 1.53 11.13
CA VAL A 14 2.95 1.56 9.68
C VAL A 14 2.37 2.89 9.23
N CYS A 15 3.06 3.59 8.35
CA CYS A 15 2.57 4.80 7.72
C CYS A 15 1.85 4.46 6.41
N LYS A 16 0.60 4.91 6.25
CA LYS A 16 -0.15 4.73 5.00
C LYS A 16 0.59 5.28 3.80
N ASN A 17 1.21 6.45 3.95
CA ASN A 17 1.89 7.13 2.85
C ASN A 17 3.11 6.32 2.36
N ASP A 18 3.82 5.66 3.27
CA ASP A 18 4.97 4.82 2.93
C ASP A 18 4.52 3.57 2.16
N ILE A 19 3.45 2.90 2.60
CA ILE A 19 2.92 1.75 1.85
C ILE A 19 2.48 2.18 0.44
N VAL A 20 1.72 3.27 0.31
CA VAL A 20 1.27 3.76 -1.00
C VAL A 20 2.46 4.08 -1.91
N ARG A 21 3.54 4.64 -1.35
CA ARG A 21 4.77 4.89 -2.09
C ARG A 21 5.40 3.59 -2.58
N THR A 22 5.58 2.59 -1.71
CA THR A 22 6.12 1.28 -2.09
C THR A 22 5.30 0.58 -3.18
N ILE A 23 3.96 0.65 -3.10
CA ILE A 23 3.08 0.09 -4.14
C ILE A 23 3.32 0.79 -5.49
N LYS A 24 3.40 2.12 -5.49
CA LYS A 24 3.66 2.92 -6.70
C LYS A 24 5.04 2.64 -7.29
N ASP A 25 6.05 2.51 -6.44
CA ASP A 25 7.41 2.21 -6.88
C ASP A 25 7.45 0.83 -7.55
N SER A 26 6.87 -0.21 -6.92
CA SER A 26 6.75 -1.55 -7.51
C SER A 26 5.95 -1.57 -8.82
N TRP A 27 4.91 -0.73 -8.94
CA TRP A 27 4.15 -0.58 -10.17
C TRP A 27 5.00 0.00 -11.31
N MET A 28 5.81 1.02 -11.02
CA MET A 28 6.72 1.63 -12.00
C MET A 28 7.86 0.71 -12.39
N GLU A 29 8.37 -0.10 -11.45
CA GLU A 29 9.40 -1.13 -11.72
C GLU A 29 8.92 -2.19 -12.73
N GLN A 30 7.61 -2.42 -12.81
CA GLN A 30 7.00 -3.26 -13.84
C GLN A 30 6.85 -2.57 -15.21
N GLY A 31 7.40 -1.36 -15.37
CA GLY A 31 7.30 -0.57 -16.60
C GLY A 31 5.95 0.10 -16.82
N ARG A 32 5.07 0.10 -15.80
CA ARG A 32 3.72 0.68 -15.88
C ARG A 32 3.72 2.13 -15.40
N LEU A 33 2.75 2.92 -15.85
CA LEU A 33 2.68 4.34 -15.48
C LEU A 33 1.74 4.54 -14.29
N ILE A 34 2.09 5.48 -13.39
CA ILE A 34 1.24 5.83 -12.24
C ILE A 34 -0.15 6.30 -12.66
N LYS A 35 -0.28 6.97 -13.81
CA LYS A 35 -1.58 7.41 -14.36
C LYS A 35 -2.52 6.24 -14.67
N ASP A 36 -2.01 5.02 -14.79
CA ASP A 36 -2.80 3.82 -15.06
C ASP A 36 -3.48 3.31 -13.78
N ILE A 37 -3.05 3.77 -12.59
CA ILE A 37 -3.69 3.48 -11.30
C ILE A 37 -4.90 4.41 -11.13
N LYS A 38 -6.10 3.89 -11.40
CA LYS A 38 -7.38 4.60 -11.22
C LYS A 38 -7.95 4.40 -9.82
N THR A 39 -7.82 3.19 -9.29
CA THR A 39 -8.24 2.86 -7.93
C THR A 39 -7.16 2.07 -7.21
N LEU A 40 -7.00 2.33 -5.91
CA LEU A 40 -6.14 1.59 -5.03
C LEU A 40 -6.91 1.28 -3.75
N GLN A 41 -7.26 0.02 -3.56
CA GLN A 41 -7.88 -0.48 -2.33
C GLN A 41 -6.80 -1.16 -1.50
N MET A 42 -6.79 -0.90 -0.19
CA MET A 42 -5.77 -1.43 0.71
C MET A 42 -6.40 -1.78 2.05
N TYR A 43 -5.92 -2.86 2.66
CA TYR A 43 -6.21 -3.18 4.06
C TYR A 43 -4.95 -3.74 4.73
N TYR A 44 -4.83 -3.53 6.03
CA TYR A 44 -3.71 -4.03 6.83
C TYR A 44 -4.20 -5.11 7.79
N ASN A 45 -3.62 -6.30 7.70
CA ASN A 45 -3.79 -7.35 8.68
C ASN A 45 -2.69 -7.21 9.73
N ALA A 46 -3.07 -6.77 10.93
CA ALA A 46 -2.14 -6.51 12.03
C ALA A 46 -1.58 -7.79 12.65
N ASP A 47 -2.29 -8.92 12.56
CA ASP A 47 -1.81 -10.20 13.07
C ASP A 47 -0.73 -10.81 12.16
N GLU A 48 -0.81 -10.55 10.86
CA GLU A 48 0.18 -10.99 9.87
C GLU A 48 1.29 -9.97 9.60
N SER A 49 1.17 -8.77 10.18
CA SER A 49 2.00 -7.60 9.85
C SER A 49 2.11 -7.37 8.34
N ARG A 50 0.98 -7.42 7.64
CA ARG A 50 0.95 -7.41 6.17
C ARG A 50 -0.15 -6.51 5.64
N CYS A 51 0.20 -5.67 4.66
CA CYS A 51 -0.76 -4.88 3.92
C CYS A 51 -1.07 -5.55 2.58
N TYR A 52 -2.34 -5.77 2.30
CA TYR A 52 -2.84 -6.27 1.03
C TYR A 52 -3.43 -5.14 0.22
N TRP A 53 -3.26 -5.18 -1.09
CA TRP A 53 -3.72 -4.15 -1.99
C TRP A 53 -4.30 -4.71 -3.28
N VAL A 54 -5.21 -3.93 -3.87
CA VAL A 54 -5.82 -4.18 -5.18
C VAL A 54 -5.80 -2.89 -5.99
N ILE A 55 -5.16 -2.92 -7.16
CA ILE A 55 -5.15 -1.83 -8.14
C ILE A 55 -6.18 -2.12 -9.22
N ASN A 56 -7.02 -1.13 -9.53
CA ASN A 56 -8.03 -1.20 -10.59
C ASN A 56 -9.03 -2.37 -10.46
N GLY A 57 -9.12 -3.01 -9.28
CA GLY A 57 -9.95 -4.19 -9.05
C GLY A 57 -9.37 -5.51 -9.59
N GLU A 58 -8.22 -5.46 -10.25
CA GLU A 58 -7.66 -6.60 -11.00
C GLU A 58 -6.33 -7.05 -10.40
N GLU A 59 -5.38 -6.13 -10.30
CA GLU A 59 -4.00 -6.42 -9.91
C GLU A 59 -3.89 -6.45 -8.39
N LYS A 60 -3.38 -7.54 -7.85
CA LYS A 60 -3.33 -7.78 -6.40
C LYS A 60 -1.91 -7.99 -5.95
N GLY A 61 -1.63 -7.59 -4.72
CA GLY A 61 -0.36 -7.91 -4.09
C GLY A 61 -0.40 -7.65 -2.60
N CYS A 62 0.76 -7.82 -1.99
CA CYS A 62 0.94 -7.54 -0.58
C CYS A 62 2.33 -6.98 -0.30
N ILE A 63 2.44 -6.26 0.81
CA ILE A 63 3.69 -5.75 1.37
C ILE A 63 3.75 -6.25 2.81
N GLN A 64 4.81 -6.95 3.15
CA GLN A 64 5.15 -7.28 4.53
C GLN A 64 5.69 -6.00 5.18
N VAL A 65 5.17 -5.63 6.35
CA VAL A 65 5.56 -4.43 7.10
C VAL A 65 6.19 -4.80 8.42
#